data_AF-A0A556PR49-F1
#
_entry.id   AF-A0A556PR49-F1
#
_cell.length_a   1.000
_cell.length_b   1.000
_cell.length_c   1.000
_cell.angle_alpha   90.00
_cell.angle_beta   90.00
_cell.angle_gamma   90.00
#
_symmetry.space_group_name_H-M   'P 1'
#
loop_
_entity.id
_entity.type
_entity.pdbx_description
1 polymer ?
#
loop_
_entity_poly.entity_id
_entity_poly.type
_entity_poly.pdbx_seq_one_letter_code
_entity_poly.pdbx_strand_id
1 'polypeptide(L)'
;MLLIEHQLEVNFNGDSEDEDYDITLMKTANDYFRSHAVKPHLKVDYSLIDEGQDFKADWIRFLKNFFTDRVELFIVYDKAQNLYGHAVWIEDIEQIKDIGFR
;
A
#
# COMPACT_ATOMS: atom_id res chain seq x y z
N MET A 1 3.53 -26.80 -6.31
CA MET A 1 2.86 -25.61 -5.73
C MET A 1 3.28 -24.42 -6.58
N LEU A 2 2.40 -23.92 -7.46
CA LEU A 2 2.68 -22.69 -8.21
C LEU A 2 2.58 -21.53 -7.20
N LEU A 3 3.73 -20.92 -6.91
CA LEU A 3 3.89 -19.85 -5.90
C LEU A 3 3.52 -18.46 -6.44
N ILE A 4 3.00 -18.38 -7.67
CA ILE A 4 2.75 -17.12 -8.37
C ILE A 4 1.27 -17.04 -8.74
N GLU A 5 0.55 -16.10 -8.13
CA GLU A 5 -0.86 -15.83 -8.42
C GLU A 5 -1.05 -14.71 -9.45
N HIS A 6 -0.23 -13.66 -9.38
CA HIS A 6 -0.27 -12.52 -10.29
C HIS A 6 1.13 -12.22 -10.83
N GLN A 7 1.17 -11.77 -12.08
CA GLN A 7 2.38 -11.25 -12.73
C GLN A 7 2.02 -9.92 -13.38
N LEU A 8 2.81 -8.88 -13.10
CA LEU A 8 2.61 -7.55 -13.63
C LEU A 8 3.81 -7.19 -14.50
N GLU A 9 3.53 -6.73 -15.72
CA GLU A 9 4.52 -6.08 -16.57
C GLU A 9 4.41 -4.57 -16.37
N VAL A 10 5.51 -3.94 -15.98
CA VAL A 10 5.58 -2.50 -15.74
C VAL A 10 6.55 -1.92 -16.76
N ASN A 11 6.08 -0.94 -17.52
CA ASN A 11 6.92 -0.23 -18.48
C ASN A 11 7.43 1.06 -17.85
N PHE A 12 8.73 1.10 -17.57
CA PHE A 12 9.42 2.30 -17.13
C PHE A 12 9.97 2.98 -18.39
N ASN A 13 9.33 4.06 -18.83
CA ASN A 13 9.86 4.87 -19.93
C ASN A 13 11.12 5.57 -19.40
N GLY A 14 12.30 5.12 -19.85
CA GLY A 14 13.58 5.59 -19.32
C GLY A 14 13.81 7.08 -19.57
N ASP A 15 14.02 7.82 -18.47
CA ASP A 15 15.00 8.93 -18.33
C ASP A 15 14.87 9.66 -16.98
N SER A 16 13.90 9.34 -16.11
CA SER A 16 13.75 9.95 -14.78
C SER A 16 14.21 9.06 -13.62
N GLU A 17 14.81 9.71 -12.61
CA GLU A 17 15.34 9.19 -11.35
C GLU A 17 14.36 8.32 -10.54
N ASP A 18 14.88 7.63 -9.51
CA ASP A 18 14.21 6.62 -8.65
C ASP A 18 12.76 6.95 -8.19
N GLU A 19 12.36 8.22 -8.10
CA GLU A 19 10.97 8.60 -7.78
C GLU A 19 9.97 8.19 -8.87
N ASP A 20 10.37 8.21 -10.15
CA ASP A 20 9.49 7.82 -11.26
C ASP A 20 9.26 6.30 -11.28
N TYR A 21 10.23 5.52 -10.78
CA TYR A 21 10.08 4.08 -10.62
C TYR A 21 8.97 3.73 -9.63
N ASP A 22 9.07 4.23 -8.39
CA ASP A 22 8.11 3.92 -7.32
C ASP A 22 6.69 4.32 -7.71
N ILE A 23 6.53 5.53 -8.26
CA ILE A 23 5.23 6.05 -8.68
C ILE A 23 4.65 5.18 -9.81
N THR A 24 5.45 4.87 -10.83
CA THR A 24 5.00 4.07 -11.98
C THR A 24 4.65 2.64 -11.58
N LEU A 25 5.47 2.02 -10.72
CA LEU A 25 5.22 0.67 -10.19
C LEU A 25 3.91 0.63 -9.40
N MET A 26 3.76 1.55 -8.43
CA MET A 26 2.61 1.54 -7.53
C MET A 26 1.32 1.92 -8.22
N LYS A 27 1.38 2.83 -9.20
CA LYS A 27 0.22 3.15 -10.04
C LYS A 27 -0.21 1.93 -10.85
N THR A 28 0.73 1.30 -11.55
CA THR A 28 0.47 0.09 -12.35
C THR A 28 -0.12 -1.03 -11.49
N ALA A 29 0.46 -1.26 -10.31
CA ALA A 29 -0.03 -2.27 -9.38
C ALA A 29 -1.45 -1.96 -8.89
N ASN A 30 -1.69 -0.74 -8.41
CA ASN A 30 -3.01 -0.34 -7.94
C ASN A 30 -4.07 -0.43 -9.05
N ASP A 31 -3.75 -0.03 -10.29
CA ASP A 31 -4.67 -0.10 -11.43
C ASP A 31 -4.97 -1.56 -11.82
N TYR A 32 -3.97 -2.45 -11.78
CA TYR A 32 -4.16 -3.88 -12.04
C TYR A 32 -5.14 -4.51 -11.06
N PHE A 33 -4.97 -4.27 -9.76
CA PHE A 33 -5.80 -4.88 -8.71
C PHE A 33 -7.23 -4.33 -8.64
N ARG A 34 -7.55 -3.20 -9.33
CA ARG A 34 -8.94 -2.75 -9.49
C ARG A 34 -9.81 -3.74 -10.25
N SER A 35 -9.22 -4.53 -11.16
CA SER A 35 -9.94 -5.51 -12.00
C SER A 35 -9.52 -6.96 -11.77
N HIS A 36 -8.46 -7.20 -10.99
CA HIS A 36 -7.94 -8.52 -10.67
C HIS A 36 -7.97 -8.74 -9.16
N ALA A 37 -9.09 -9.23 -8.64
CA ALA A 37 -9.27 -9.44 -7.22
C ALA A 37 -8.30 -10.51 -6.67
N VAL A 38 -7.71 -10.24 -5.51
CA VAL A 38 -6.89 -11.19 -4.73
C VAL A 38 -7.77 -12.35 -4.26
N LYS A 39 -7.31 -13.59 -4.42
CA LYS A 39 -8.09 -14.75 -3.96
C LYS A 39 -8.28 -14.74 -2.44
N PRO A 40 -9.43 -15.23 -1.93
CA PRO A 40 -9.77 -15.13 -0.51
C PRO A 40 -8.72 -15.67 0.46
N HIS A 41 -8.00 -16.74 0.09
CA HIS A 41 -7.00 -17.37 0.96
C HIS A 41 -5.68 -16.58 1.07
N LEU A 42 -5.47 -15.56 0.24
CA LEU A 42 -4.35 -14.62 0.34
C LEU A 42 -4.72 -13.35 1.09
N LYS A 43 -5.99 -13.21 1.51
CA LYS A 43 -6.43 -12.07 2.30
C LYS A 43 -6.09 -12.24 3.77
N VAL A 44 -5.85 -11.12 4.45
CA VAL A 44 -5.49 -11.07 5.87
C VAL A 44 -6.51 -10.28 6.67
N ASP A 45 -6.79 -10.78 7.88
CA ASP A 45 -7.65 -10.12 8.86
C ASP A 45 -6.88 -9.19 9.80
N TYR A 46 -5.55 -9.33 9.88
CA TYR A 46 -4.70 -8.54 10.76
C TYR A 46 -3.46 -8.09 10.02
N SER A 47 -3.08 -6.82 10.20
CA SER A 47 -1.83 -6.28 9.66
C SER A 47 -1.17 -5.36 10.67
N LEU A 48 0.13 -5.58 10.85
CA LEU A 48 1.00 -4.75 11.68
C LEU A 48 1.97 -4.03 10.75
N ILE A 49 1.93 -2.70 10.77
CA ILE A 49 2.89 -1.85 10.08
C ILE A 49 3.78 -1.20 11.14
N ASP A 50 5.05 -1.55 11.12
CA ASP A 50 6.09 -0.85 11.87
C ASP A 50 6.69 0.26 11.00
N GLU A 51 7.23 1.30 11.63
CA GLU A 51 7.81 2.47 10.95
C GLU A 51 6.86 3.12 9.92
N GLY A 52 5.58 3.27 10.30
CA GLY A 52 4.52 3.76 9.40
C GLY A 52 4.78 5.14 8.79
N GLN A 53 5.68 5.93 9.38
CA GLN A 53 6.11 7.22 8.83
C GLN A 53 6.84 7.11 7.49
N ASP A 54 7.46 5.97 7.19
CA ASP A 54 8.18 5.76 5.95
C ASP A 54 7.26 5.34 4.80
N PHE A 55 6.01 4.95 5.10
CA PHE A 55 5.05 4.50 4.09
C PHE A 55 4.46 5.65 3.26
N LYS A 56 4.26 5.39 1.97
CA LYS A 56 3.54 6.26 1.03
C LYS A 56 2.07 5.84 0.93
N ALA A 57 1.15 6.79 0.72
CA ALA A 57 -0.28 6.52 0.63
C ALA A 57 -0.66 5.47 -0.43
N ASP A 58 0.03 5.45 -1.58
CA ASP A 58 -0.24 4.48 -2.65
C ASP A 58 0.14 3.04 -2.28
N TRP A 59 1.10 2.87 -1.36
CA TRP A 59 1.48 1.55 -0.83
C TRP A 59 0.36 1.00 0.03
N ILE A 60 -0.27 1.86 0.83
CA ILE A 60 -1.42 1.49 1.67
C ILE A 60 -2.64 1.15 0.81
N ARG A 61 -2.90 1.92 -0.26
CA ARG A 61 -3.95 1.59 -1.23
C ARG A 61 -3.72 0.22 -1.88
N PHE A 62 -2.47 -0.13 -2.16
CA PHE A 62 -2.11 -1.43 -2.68
C PHE A 62 -2.37 -2.55 -1.66
N LEU A 63 -1.92 -2.37 -0.41
CA LEU A 63 -2.11 -3.35 0.67
C LEU A 63 -3.60 -3.64 0.93
N LYS A 64 -4.49 -2.65 0.77
CA LYS A 64 -5.95 -2.83 0.91
C LYS A 64 -6.53 -3.97 0.07
N ASN A 65 -5.94 -4.28 -1.08
CA ASN A 65 -6.43 -5.36 -1.93
C ASN A 65 -6.31 -6.74 -1.25
N PHE A 66 -5.39 -6.86 -0.29
CA PHE A 66 -5.11 -8.08 0.48
C PHE A 66 -5.89 -8.11 1.80
N PHE A 67 -6.73 -7.13 2.09
CA PHE A 67 -7.48 -7.12 3.33
C PHE A 67 -8.84 -7.80 3.18
N THR A 68 -9.26 -8.47 4.25
CA THR A 68 -10.65 -8.90 4.39
C THR A 68 -11.54 -7.71 4.75
N ASP A 69 -12.86 -7.90 4.68
CA ASP A 69 -13.82 -6.85 5.07
C ASP A 69 -13.84 -6.60 6.59
N ARG A 70 -13.03 -7.33 7.37
CA ARG A 70 -12.94 -7.27 8.84
C ARG A 70 -11.53 -6.95 9.33
N VAL A 71 -10.68 -6.44 8.44
CA VAL A 71 -9.28 -6.22 8.76
C VAL A 71 -9.09 -5.29 9.96
N GLU A 72 -8.20 -5.66 10.87
CA GLU A 72 -7.66 -4.82 11.93
C GLU A 72 -6.24 -4.39 11.54
N LEU A 73 -6.03 -3.08 11.45
CA LEU A 73 -4.76 -2.48 11.06
C LEU A 73 -4.12 -1.81 12.27
N PHE A 74 -2.96 -2.29 12.69
CA PHE A 74 -2.15 -1.69 13.76
C PHE A 74 -0.92 -1.03 13.15
N ILE A 75 -0.68 0.23 13.49
CA ILE A 75 0.41 1.00 12.90
C ILE A 75 1.21 1.66 14.02
N VAL A 76 2.51 1.42 14.02
CA VAL A 76 3.48 2.12 14.87
C VAL A 76 4.08 3.23 14.04
N TYR A 77 4.13 4.45 14.60
CA TYR A 77 4.53 5.66 13.87
C TYR A 77 5.30 6.58 14.81
N ASP A 78 6.50 7.00 14.40
CA ASP A 78 7.27 8.06 15.07
C ASP A 78 7.44 9.27 14.17
N LYS A 79 6.70 10.35 14.48
CA LYS A 79 6.75 11.61 13.72
C LYS A 79 8.14 12.23 13.68
N ALA A 80 8.90 12.10 14.78
CA ALA A 80 10.22 12.70 14.88
C ALA A 80 11.24 12.02 13.96
N GLN A 81 10.92 10.82 13.47
CA GLN A 81 11.75 10.01 12.57
C GLN A 81 11.25 10.03 11.12
N ASN A 82 10.37 10.95 10.73
CA ASN A 82 10.00 11.14 9.32
C ASN A 82 11.14 11.82 8.54
N LEU A 83 12.19 11.06 8.24
CA LEU A 83 13.38 11.53 7.54
C LEU A 83 13.13 11.77 6.05
N TYR A 84 12.14 11.08 5.47
CA TYR A 84 11.80 11.13 4.05
C TYR A 84 10.76 12.19 3.69
N GLY A 85 10.21 12.91 4.68
CA GLY A 85 9.25 13.99 4.47
C GLY A 85 7.95 13.54 3.80
N HIS A 86 7.61 12.26 3.87
CA HIS A 86 6.38 11.74 3.29
C HIS A 86 5.17 12.40 3.98
N ALA A 87 4.17 12.76 3.17
CA ALA A 87 2.90 13.24 3.69
C ALA A 87 2.31 12.20 4.63
N VAL A 88 1.91 12.64 5.82
CA VAL A 88 1.35 11.77 6.84
C VAL A 88 0.03 11.22 6.30
N TRP A 89 -0.01 9.93 6.01
CA TRP A 89 -1.24 9.26 5.55
C TRP A 89 -2.11 8.78 6.73
N ILE A 90 -1.65 9.03 7.97
CA ILE A 90 -2.31 8.76 9.24
C ILE A 90 -2.26 10.03 10.08
N GLU A 91 -3.10 11.02 9.78
CA GLU A 91 -3.07 12.28 10.54
C GLU A 91 -3.86 12.20 11.85
N ASP A 92 -4.87 11.34 11.92
CA ASP A 92 -5.69 11.06 13.10
C ASP A 92 -6.42 9.71 12.88
N ILE A 93 -6.76 8.98 13.95
CA ILE A 93 -7.57 7.75 13.88
C ILE A 93 -8.94 8.04 13.25
N GLU A 94 -9.44 9.27 13.40
CA GLU A 94 -10.66 9.77 12.75
C GLU A 94 -10.43 10.34 11.33
N GLN A 95 -9.18 10.64 10.95
CA GLN A 95 -8.78 11.13 9.62
C GLN A 95 -8.34 10.02 8.65
N ILE A 96 -8.44 8.74 9.03
CA ILE A 96 -8.48 7.59 8.09
C ILE A 96 -9.77 7.62 7.23
N LYS A 97 -10.53 8.72 7.24
CA LYS A 97 -11.59 8.96 6.26
C LYS A 97 -10.99 8.94 4.86
N ASP A 98 -11.64 8.16 3.99
CA ASP A 98 -11.29 7.88 2.60
C ASP A 98 -10.25 6.77 2.35
N ILE A 99 -9.71 6.16 3.41
CA ILE A 99 -8.92 4.91 3.29
C ILE A 99 -9.74 3.68 3.68
N GLY A 100 -10.98 3.84 4.15
CA GLY A 100 -11.95 2.75 4.28
C GLY A 100 -11.66 1.74 5.40
N PHE A 101 -10.87 2.12 6.40
CA PHE A 101 -10.76 1.42 7.66
C PHE A 101 -11.71 2.05 8.67
N ARG A 102 -12.22 1.26 9.61
CA ARG A 102 -13.16 1.69 10.64
C ARG A 102 -12.59 1.40 12.00
#